data_AF-A0A1R1BL75-F1
#
_entry.id   AF-A0A1R1BL75-F1
#
_cell.length_a   1.000
_cell.length_b   1.000
_cell.length_c   1.000
_cell.angle_alpha   90.00
_cell.angle_beta   90.00
_cell.angle_gamma   90.00
#
_symmetry.space_group_name_H-M   'P 1'
#
loop_
_entity.id
_entity.type
_entity.pdbx_description
1 polymer ?
#
loop_
_entity_poly.entity_id
_entity_poly.type
_entity_poly.pdbx_seq_one_letter_code
_entity_poly.pdbx_strand_id
1 'polypeptide(L)'
;MLRRKCLAAYFASWTIVLLVSFPFMAVGGSAWYAASNYASWASVIAMYAVPSIFLYGILVSSLTEVAIRKVKVMGPGEWLISGLIHVVLGFLFGIIFQSSLFSIMGGTAAILFFGFDRLILRFLPLVKRGTRVLLITAPLVLFGIFVGTLHVSSPPKPPFTAVDAVNFATSGSGTTIDRFPKQVGMQKLQVDGYDVERETAIEETDVKEQYIVHFIERWSKEGVTGEQQMLYEVSRGTMGGKGGSGTEPPYLRTQ
;
A
#
# COMPACT_ATOMS: atom_id res chain seq x y z
N MET A 1 10.24 -1.96 -36.36
CA MET A 1 10.70 -0.95 -35.39
C MET A 1 9.74 -0.85 -34.20
N LEU A 2 8.46 -0.47 -34.40
CA LEU A 2 7.50 -0.29 -33.29
C LEU A 2 7.27 -1.55 -32.43
N ARG A 3 7.00 -2.72 -33.03
CA ARG A 3 6.78 -3.99 -32.29
C ARG A 3 7.91 -4.33 -31.31
N ARG A 4 9.16 -4.09 -31.72
CA ARG A 4 10.37 -4.31 -30.91
C ARG A 4 10.37 -3.41 -29.68
N LYS A 5 10.08 -2.12 -29.87
CA LYS A 5 10.02 -1.11 -28.81
C LYS A 5 8.85 -1.37 -27.86
N CYS A 6 7.69 -1.84 -28.34
CA CYS A 6 6.60 -2.28 -27.48
C CYS A 6 7.00 -3.46 -26.58
N LEU A 7 7.74 -4.44 -27.11
CA LEU A 7 8.25 -5.55 -26.31
C LEU A 7 9.31 -5.08 -25.30
N ALA A 8 10.20 -4.16 -25.70
CA ALA A 8 11.17 -3.58 -24.78
C ALA A 8 10.47 -2.81 -23.64
N ALA A 9 9.45 -2.02 -23.98
CA ALA A 9 8.60 -1.32 -23.00
C ALA A 9 7.92 -2.31 -22.05
N TYR A 10 7.35 -3.40 -22.58
CA TYR A 10 6.71 -4.45 -21.80
C TYR A 10 7.67 -5.05 -20.78
N PHE A 11 8.85 -5.51 -21.20
CA PHE A 11 9.83 -6.10 -20.29
C PHE A 11 10.37 -5.10 -19.27
N ALA A 12 10.74 -3.89 -19.70
CA ALA A 12 11.23 -2.85 -18.80
C ALA A 12 10.18 -2.47 -17.76
N SER A 13 8.91 -2.32 -18.17
CA SER A 13 7.80 -2.02 -17.28
C SER A 13 7.60 -3.10 -16.23
N TRP A 14 7.55 -4.37 -16.64
CA TRP A 14 7.41 -5.47 -15.70
C TRP A 14 8.60 -5.59 -14.77
N THR A 15 9.83 -5.42 -15.24
CA THR A 15 11.01 -5.42 -14.37
C THR A 15 10.92 -4.32 -13.31
N ILE A 16 10.51 -3.10 -13.69
CA ILE A 16 10.30 -2.01 -12.73
C ILE A 16 9.21 -2.36 -11.74
N VAL A 17 8.05 -2.83 -12.19
CA VAL A 17 6.93 -3.22 -11.31
C VAL A 17 7.38 -4.30 -10.32
N LEU A 18 8.04 -5.36 -10.80
CA LEU A 18 8.48 -6.45 -9.95
C LEU A 18 9.51 -5.97 -8.92
N LEU A 19 10.54 -5.23 -9.34
CA LEU A 19 11.64 -4.82 -8.45
C LEU A 19 11.23 -3.73 -7.46
N VAL A 20 10.52 -2.70 -7.92
CA VAL A 20 10.18 -1.53 -7.09
C VAL A 20 9.08 -1.87 -6.08
N SER A 21 8.31 -2.94 -6.29
CA SER A 21 7.28 -3.37 -5.33
C SER A 21 7.84 -4.10 -4.11
N PHE A 22 9.01 -4.73 -4.21
CA PHE A 22 9.60 -5.51 -3.11
C PHE A 22 9.81 -4.72 -1.81
N PRO A 23 10.36 -3.49 -1.80
CA PRO A 23 10.52 -2.72 -0.58
C PRO A 23 9.20 -2.47 0.18
N PHE A 24 8.05 -2.50 -0.51
CA PHE A 24 6.76 -2.19 0.08
C PHE A 24 6.07 -3.38 0.77
N MET A 25 6.65 -4.58 0.71
CA MET A 25 6.12 -5.77 1.39
C MET A 25 5.93 -5.53 2.90
N ALA A 26 6.84 -4.77 3.51
CA ALA A 26 6.88 -4.52 4.95
C ALA A 26 6.06 -3.29 5.41
N VAL A 27 5.35 -2.62 4.51
CA VAL A 27 4.53 -1.45 4.88
C VAL A 27 3.43 -1.87 5.87
N GLY A 28 3.27 -1.12 6.95
CA GLY A 28 2.35 -1.47 8.05
C GLY A 28 2.92 -2.49 9.04
N GLY A 29 4.20 -2.86 8.92
CA GLY A 29 4.99 -3.53 9.98
C GLY A 29 4.64 -4.99 10.26
N SER A 30 3.63 -5.56 9.59
CA SER A 30 3.17 -6.93 9.85
C SER A 30 3.33 -7.82 8.62
N ALA A 31 4.12 -8.88 8.80
CA ALA A 31 4.52 -9.79 7.73
C ALA A 31 3.33 -10.52 7.06
N TRP A 32 2.19 -10.66 7.76
CA TRP A 32 1.02 -11.35 7.22
C TRP A 32 0.34 -10.57 6.07
N TYR A 33 0.55 -9.26 5.95
CA TYR A 33 0.08 -8.47 4.81
C TYR A 33 1.03 -8.48 3.61
N ALA A 34 2.20 -9.13 3.67
CA ALA A 34 3.27 -8.96 2.69
C ALA A 34 2.82 -9.18 1.24
N ALA A 35 2.05 -10.25 0.98
CA ALA A 35 1.52 -10.53 -0.35
C ALA A 35 0.53 -9.46 -0.83
N SER A 36 -0.40 -9.03 0.03
CA SER A 36 -1.38 -7.99 -0.29
C SER A 36 -0.68 -6.64 -0.52
N ASN A 37 0.27 -6.28 0.33
CA ASN A 37 1.05 -5.06 0.20
C ASN A 37 1.82 -5.05 -1.13
N TYR A 38 2.55 -6.12 -1.42
CA TYR A 38 3.28 -6.25 -2.68
C TYR A 38 2.36 -6.11 -3.89
N ALA A 39 1.23 -6.81 -3.93
CA ALA A 39 0.29 -6.76 -5.04
C ALA A 39 -0.37 -5.37 -5.21
N SER A 40 -0.76 -4.73 -4.10
CA SER A 40 -1.33 -3.38 -4.10
C SER A 40 -0.32 -2.35 -4.61
N TRP A 41 0.92 -2.38 -4.09
CA TRP A 41 1.97 -1.47 -4.53
C TRP A 41 2.41 -1.73 -5.97
N ALA A 42 2.47 -2.99 -6.40
CA ALA A 42 2.70 -3.33 -7.81
C ALA A 42 1.64 -2.72 -8.73
N SER A 43 0.38 -2.72 -8.30
CA SER A 43 -0.72 -2.09 -9.05
C SER A 43 -0.56 -0.57 -9.13
N VAL A 44 -0.25 0.08 -8.01
CA VAL A 44 0.02 1.53 -7.95
C VAL A 44 1.22 1.89 -8.85
N ILE A 45 2.33 1.17 -8.73
CA ILE A 45 3.54 1.39 -9.53
C ILE A 45 3.23 1.17 -11.01
N ALA A 46 2.51 0.11 -11.36
CA ALA A 46 2.15 -0.18 -12.75
C ALA A 46 1.32 0.95 -13.37
N MET A 47 0.38 1.54 -12.62
CA MET A 47 -0.46 2.64 -13.08
C MET A 47 0.34 3.86 -13.57
N TYR A 48 1.52 4.11 -12.98
CA TYR A 48 2.38 5.23 -13.38
C TYR A 48 3.54 4.81 -14.29
N ALA A 49 4.22 3.71 -13.95
CA ALA A 49 5.41 3.27 -14.67
C ALA A 49 5.10 2.74 -16.06
N VAL A 50 4.04 1.93 -16.23
CA VAL A 50 3.73 1.31 -17.53
C VAL A 50 3.39 2.38 -18.58
N PRO A 51 2.45 3.32 -18.34
CA PRO A 51 2.17 4.35 -19.34
C PRO A 51 3.39 5.23 -19.62
N SER A 52 4.16 5.58 -18.59
CA SER A 52 5.37 6.40 -18.75
C SER A 52 6.38 5.71 -19.65
N ILE A 53 6.71 4.44 -19.40
CA ILE A 53 7.69 3.69 -20.19
C ILE A 53 7.18 3.45 -21.62
N PHE A 54 5.90 3.14 -21.79
CA PHE A 54 5.32 2.94 -23.13
C PHE A 54 5.28 4.22 -23.96
N LEU A 55 4.85 5.34 -23.39
CA LEU A 55 4.75 6.60 -24.14
C LEU A 55 6.11 7.26 -24.29
N TYR A 56 6.76 7.56 -23.17
CA TYR A 56 8.03 8.29 -23.16
C TYR A 56 9.18 7.43 -23.67
N GLY A 57 9.30 6.20 -23.20
CA GLY A 57 10.41 5.31 -23.59
C GLY A 57 10.41 4.99 -25.08
N ILE A 58 9.24 4.66 -25.66
CA ILE A 58 9.13 4.41 -27.10
C ILE A 58 9.43 5.69 -27.91
N LEU A 59 8.92 6.85 -27.48
CA LEU A 59 9.16 8.13 -28.14
C LEU A 59 10.65 8.47 -28.16
N VAL A 60 11.29 8.54 -26.99
CA VAL A 60 12.72 8.85 -26.84
C VAL A 60 13.57 7.88 -27.65
N SER A 61 13.29 6.59 -27.55
CA SER A 61 14.05 5.58 -28.27
C SER A 61 13.90 5.68 -29.78
N SER A 62 12.70 6.05 -30.26
CA SER A 62 12.44 6.22 -31.70
C SER A 62 13.15 7.47 -32.24
N LEU A 63 13.05 8.59 -31.53
CA LEU A 63 13.73 9.84 -31.91
C LEU A 63 15.25 9.66 -31.91
N THR A 64 15.80 8.99 -30.89
CA THR A 64 17.23 8.72 -30.79
C THR A 64 17.71 7.84 -31.95
N GLU A 65 16.96 6.80 -32.31
CA GLU A 65 17.30 5.94 -33.44
C GLU A 65 17.28 6.70 -34.78
N VAL A 66 16.30 7.59 -34.98
CA VAL A 66 16.23 8.45 -36.18
C VAL A 66 17.39 9.44 -36.22
N ALA A 67 17.71 10.09 -35.09
CA ALA A 67 18.80 11.06 -34.98
C ALA A 67 20.16 10.43 -35.27
N ILE A 68 20.46 9.28 -34.67
CA ILE A 68 21.73 8.57 -34.88
C ILE A 68 21.88 8.15 -36.35
N ARG A 69 20.81 7.60 -36.97
CA ARG A 69 20.83 7.24 -38.39
C ARG A 69 21.11 8.45 -39.28
N LYS A 70 20.55 9.62 -38.95
CA LYS A 70 20.78 10.87 -39.68
C LYS A 70 22.23 11.36 -39.58
N VAL A 71 22.86 11.20 -38.41
CA VAL A 71 24.26 11.59 -38.15
C VAL A 71 25.25 10.52 -38.64
N LYS A 72 24.77 9.39 -39.18
CA LYS A 72 25.57 8.27 -39.70
C LYS A 72 26.59 7.70 -38.70
N VAL A 73 26.26 7.74 -37.41
CA VAL A 73 27.05 7.06 -36.38
C VAL A 73 26.86 5.55 -36.55
N MET A 74 27.95 4.81 -36.74
CA MET A 74 27.92 3.37 -36.97
C MET A 74 28.82 2.62 -35.97
N GLY A 75 28.54 1.33 -35.77
CA GLY A 75 29.37 0.45 -34.95
C GLY A 75 29.22 0.68 -33.44
N PRO A 76 30.28 0.44 -32.64
CA PRO A 76 30.23 0.55 -31.18
C PRO A 76 29.83 1.94 -30.67
N GLY A 77 30.17 3.00 -31.43
CA GLY A 77 29.81 4.38 -31.08
C GLY A 77 28.30 4.64 -31.08
N GLU A 78 27.53 3.94 -31.92
CA GLU A 78 26.07 4.02 -31.90
C GLU A 78 25.52 3.59 -30.54
N TRP A 79 26.03 2.48 -30.01
CA TRP A 79 25.53 1.88 -28.78
C TRP A 79 25.80 2.78 -27.58
N LEU A 80 27.01 3.32 -27.50
CA LEU A 80 27.43 4.19 -26.41
C LEU A 80 26.65 5.51 -26.43
N ILE A 81 26.56 6.16 -27.59
CA ILE A 81 25.82 7.43 -27.72
C ILE A 81 24.33 7.23 -27.47
N SER A 82 23.74 6.18 -28.06
CA SER A 82 22.32 5.86 -27.85
C SER A 82 22.02 5.57 -26.38
N GLY A 83 22.84 4.75 -25.72
CA GLY A 83 22.68 4.41 -24.31
C GLY A 83 22.80 5.63 -23.41
N LEU A 84 23.82 6.47 -23.61
CA LEU A 84 24.00 7.71 -22.85
C LEU A 84 22.80 8.65 -22.99
N ILE A 85 22.27 8.84 -24.20
CA ILE A 85 21.07 9.67 -24.42
C ILE A 85 19.88 9.12 -23.63
N HIS A 86 19.64 7.80 -23.64
CA HIS A 86 18.55 7.20 -22.87
C HIS A 86 18.73 7.44 -21.38
N VAL A 87 19.94 7.23 -20.85
CA VAL A 87 20.25 7.40 -19.43
C VAL A 87 20.05 8.84 -18.99
N VAL A 88 20.60 9.80 -19.73
CA VAL A 88 20.46 11.25 -19.43
C VAL A 88 19.00 11.65 -19.46
N LEU A 89 18.25 11.26 -20.48
CA LEU A 89 16.82 11.56 -20.58
C LEU A 89 15.98 10.86 -19.50
N GLY A 90 16.35 9.65 -19.10
CA GLY A 90 15.73 8.95 -17.96
C GLY A 90 15.93 9.70 -16.64
N PHE A 91 17.13 10.22 -16.39
CA PHE A 91 17.42 10.99 -15.18
C PHE A 91 16.68 12.33 -15.09
N LEU A 92 16.20 12.89 -16.22
CA LEU A 92 15.42 14.14 -16.23
C LEU A 92 14.11 14.04 -15.44
N PHE A 93 13.57 12.84 -15.21
CA PHE A 93 12.42 12.65 -14.33
C PHE A 93 12.68 13.20 -12.93
N GLY A 94 13.90 13.09 -12.42
CA GLY A 94 14.24 13.65 -11.11
C GLY A 94 14.19 15.17 -11.06
N ILE A 95 14.49 15.84 -12.17
CA ILE A 95 14.41 17.30 -12.27
C ILE A 95 12.94 17.73 -12.33
N ILE A 96 12.14 17.06 -13.17
CA ILE A 96 10.72 17.37 -13.36
C ILE A 96 9.93 17.17 -12.06
N PHE A 97 10.19 16.07 -11.35
CA PHE A 97 9.50 15.72 -10.09
C PHE A 97 10.24 16.18 -8.83
N GLN A 98 11.33 16.96 -8.99
CA GLN A 98 12.16 17.48 -7.89
C GLN A 98 12.55 16.40 -6.86
N SER A 99 12.93 15.22 -7.33
CA SER A 99 13.15 14.05 -6.48
C SER A 99 14.25 13.13 -7.03
N SER A 100 15.23 12.85 -6.17
CA SER A 100 16.32 11.91 -6.48
C SER A 100 15.80 10.49 -6.74
N LEU A 101 14.76 10.06 -6.03
CA LEU A 101 14.13 8.76 -6.23
C LEU A 101 13.56 8.63 -7.66
N PHE A 102 12.82 9.63 -8.12
CA PHE A 102 12.30 9.64 -9.49
C PHE A 102 13.41 9.73 -10.54
N SER A 103 14.54 10.37 -10.23
CA SER A 103 15.74 10.34 -11.09
C SER A 103 16.28 8.91 -11.23
N ILE A 104 16.51 8.22 -10.11
CA ILE A 104 17.07 6.86 -10.08
C ILE A 104 16.12 5.88 -10.80
N MET A 105 14.81 5.97 -10.54
CA MET A 105 13.81 5.13 -11.19
C MET A 105 13.75 5.40 -12.69
N GLY A 106 13.73 6.66 -13.11
CA GLY A 106 13.70 7.04 -14.53
C GLY A 106 14.96 6.59 -15.28
N GLY A 107 16.14 6.79 -14.69
CA GLY A 107 17.41 6.30 -15.24
C GLY A 107 17.45 4.78 -15.34
N THR A 108 17.02 4.07 -14.29
CA THR A 108 16.95 2.60 -14.28
C THR A 108 15.99 2.08 -15.35
N ALA A 109 14.79 2.67 -15.46
CA ALA A 109 13.82 2.30 -16.49
C ALA A 109 14.37 2.54 -17.90
N ALA A 110 15.11 3.63 -18.12
CA ALA A 110 15.73 3.93 -19.41
C ALA A 110 16.85 2.93 -19.78
N ILE A 111 17.68 2.54 -18.81
CA ILE A 111 18.70 1.49 -19.00
C ILE A 111 18.05 0.16 -19.36
N LEU A 112 17.02 -0.24 -18.60
CA LEU A 112 16.28 -1.48 -18.86
C LEU A 112 15.63 -1.46 -20.24
N PHE A 113 14.95 -0.36 -20.59
CA PHE A 113 14.33 -0.21 -21.90
C PHE A 113 15.36 -0.34 -23.02
N PHE A 114 16.46 0.41 -22.94
CA PHE A 114 17.53 0.38 -23.94
C PHE A 114 18.14 -1.03 -24.05
N GLY A 115 18.44 -1.65 -22.92
CA GLY A 115 18.97 -3.00 -22.83
C GLY A 115 18.04 -4.01 -23.49
N PHE A 116 16.74 -3.99 -23.16
CA PHE A 116 15.76 -4.88 -23.78
C PHE A 116 15.58 -4.60 -25.27
N ASP A 117 15.55 -3.34 -25.73
CA ASP A 117 15.42 -3.02 -27.16
C ASP A 117 16.57 -3.64 -27.97
N ARG A 118 17.80 -3.56 -27.45
CA ARG A 118 19.01 -4.15 -28.07
C ARG A 118 19.04 -5.68 -27.94
N LEU A 119 18.64 -6.22 -26.79
CA LEU A 119 18.55 -7.66 -26.56
C LEU A 119 17.55 -8.30 -27.53
N ILE A 120 16.36 -7.71 -27.68
CA ILE A 120 15.31 -8.20 -28.57
C ILE A 120 15.78 -8.17 -30.01
N LEU A 121 16.47 -7.10 -30.44
CA LEU A 121 17.02 -6.99 -31.79
C LEU A 121 17.97 -8.15 -32.11
N ARG A 122 18.86 -8.48 -31.17
CA ARG A 122 19.94 -9.45 -31.39
C ARG A 122 19.47 -10.90 -31.22
N PHE A 123 18.68 -11.17 -30.18
CA PHE A 123 18.40 -12.55 -29.75
C PHE A 123 17.03 -13.07 -30.17
N LEU A 124 15.99 -12.23 -30.20
CA LEU A 124 14.64 -12.71 -30.46
C LEU A 124 14.48 -13.43 -31.83
N PRO A 125 15.15 -13.01 -32.93
CA PRO A 125 15.10 -13.73 -34.21
C PRO A 125 15.64 -15.15 -34.16
N LEU A 126 16.59 -15.44 -33.24
CA LEU A 126 17.27 -16.73 -33.12
C LEU A 126 16.46 -17.76 -32.31
N VAL A 127 15.46 -17.31 -31.55
CA VAL A 127 14.68 -18.15 -30.64
C VAL A 127 13.54 -18.85 -31.38
N LYS A 128 13.22 -20.12 -31.07
CA LYS A 128 12.07 -20.84 -31.63
C LYS A 128 10.74 -20.25 -31.15
N ARG A 129 9.67 -20.37 -31.94
CA ARG A 129 8.36 -19.76 -31.64
C ARG A 129 7.82 -20.12 -30.25
N GLY A 130 7.87 -21.40 -29.85
CA GLY A 130 7.40 -21.84 -28.53
C GLY A 130 8.14 -21.16 -27.38
N THR A 131 9.47 -21.11 -27.46
CA THR A 131 10.31 -20.42 -26.47
C THR A 131 10.06 -18.91 -26.46
N ARG A 132 9.76 -18.28 -27.59
CA ARG A 132 9.39 -16.84 -27.62
C ARG A 132 8.10 -16.58 -26.85
N VAL A 133 7.08 -17.43 -27.03
CA VAL A 133 5.81 -17.30 -26.30
C VAL A 133 6.07 -17.40 -24.81
N LEU A 134 6.84 -18.41 -24.37
CA LEU A 134 7.21 -18.59 -22.97
C LEU A 134 7.95 -17.37 -22.38
N LEU A 135 8.91 -16.80 -23.12
CA LEU A 135 9.65 -15.62 -22.66
C LEU A 135 8.76 -14.38 -22.54
N ILE A 136 7.80 -14.20 -23.47
CA ILE A 136 6.86 -13.07 -23.42
C ILE A 136 5.90 -13.23 -22.24
N THR A 137 5.48 -14.45 -21.88
CA THR A 137 4.60 -14.67 -20.72
C THR A 137 5.34 -14.70 -19.39
N ALA A 138 6.68 -14.84 -19.40
CA ALA A 138 7.48 -14.99 -18.20
C ALA A 138 7.27 -13.91 -17.13
N PRO A 139 7.17 -12.60 -17.44
CA PRO A 139 7.01 -11.59 -16.40
C PRO A 139 5.69 -11.71 -15.62
N LEU A 140 4.60 -12.10 -16.29
CA LEU A 140 3.31 -12.39 -15.65
C LEU A 140 3.38 -13.61 -14.75
N VAL A 141 4.05 -14.67 -15.22
CA VAL A 141 4.25 -15.89 -14.42
C VAL A 141 5.12 -15.58 -13.20
N LEU A 142 6.19 -14.80 -13.35
CA LEU A 142 7.03 -14.36 -12.23
C LEU A 142 6.26 -13.51 -11.23
N PHE A 143 5.38 -12.62 -11.69
CA PHE A 143 4.49 -11.87 -10.79
C PHE A 143 3.62 -12.82 -9.95
N GLY A 144 2.97 -13.79 -10.59
CA GLY A 144 2.16 -14.79 -9.92
C GLY A 144 2.97 -15.65 -8.93
N ILE A 145 4.19 -16.05 -9.31
CA ILE A 145 5.10 -16.78 -8.42
C ILE A 145 5.46 -15.93 -7.21
N PHE A 146 5.84 -14.65 -7.36
CA PHE A 146 6.18 -13.81 -6.22
C PHE A 146 5.00 -13.60 -5.28
N VAL A 147 3.82 -13.25 -5.81
CA VAL A 147 2.61 -13.09 -4.98
C VAL A 147 2.25 -14.40 -4.28
N GLY A 148 2.30 -15.52 -5.00
CA GLY A 148 1.99 -16.84 -4.45
C GLY A 148 2.98 -17.29 -3.37
N THR A 149 4.28 -17.12 -3.61
CA THR A 149 5.33 -17.40 -2.62
C THR A 149 5.14 -16.54 -1.38
N LEU A 150 4.93 -15.22 -1.54
CA LEU A 150 4.68 -14.33 -0.41
C LEU A 150 3.42 -14.75 0.35
N HIS A 151 2.36 -15.16 -0.34
CA HIS A 151 1.12 -15.58 0.30
C HIS A 151 1.31 -16.84 1.15
N VAL A 152 2.03 -17.84 0.63
CA VAL A 152 2.29 -19.11 1.32
C VAL A 152 3.34 -18.96 2.43
N SER A 153 4.33 -18.09 2.26
CA SER A 153 5.38 -17.86 3.26
C SER A 153 4.98 -16.87 4.35
N SER A 154 3.90 -16.10 4.14
CA SER A 154 3.42 -15.14 5.14
C SER A 154 2.84 -15.88 6.35
N PRO A 155 3.10 -15.41 7.58
CA PRO A 155 2.43 -15.97 8.74
C PRO A 155 0.92 -15.79 8.61
N PRO A 156 0.11 -16.68 9.21
CA PRO A 156 -1.32 -16.51 9.21
C PRO A 156 -1.67 -15.17 9.87
N LYS A 157 -2.74 -14.55 9.37
CA LYS A 157 -3.31 -13.36 9.98
C LYS A 157 -3.57 -13.64 11.47
N PRO A 158 -3.05 -12.83 12.40
CA PRO A 158 -3.31 -13.02 13.81
C PRO A 158 -4.81 -12.87 14.11
N PRO A 159 -5.36 -13.59 15.10
CA PRO A 159 -6.75 -13.43 15.49
C PRO A 159 -7.01 -12.00 15.99
N PHE A 160 -8.23 -11.52 15.82
CA PHE A 160 -8.67 -10.26 16.43
C PHE A 160 -9.17 -10.54 17.84
N THR A 161 -8.54 -9.96 18.85
CA THR A 161 -8.81 -10.25 20.25
C THR A 161 -9.74 -9.22 20.89
N ALA A 162 -10.31 -9.57 22.05
CA ALA A 162 -11.06 -8.65 22.89
C ALA A 162 -10.25 -7.39 23.25
N VAL A 163 -8.94 -7.56 23.52
CA VAL A 163 -8.03 -6.45 23.79
C VAL A 163 -7.88 -5.55 22.56
N ASP A 164 -7.76 -6.13 21.36
CA ASP A 164 -7.70 -5.36 20.12
C ASP A 164 -8.99 -4.58 19.87
N ALA A 165 -10.15 -5.14 20.23
CA ALA A 165 -11.44 -4.48 20.11
C ALA A 165 -11.56 -3.24 21.00
N VAL A 166 -11.16 -3.35 22.27
CA VAL A 166 -11.14 -2.20 23.19
C VAL A 166 -10.13 -1.14 22.75
N ASN A 167 -8.92 -1.56 22.35
CA ASN A 167 -7.91 -0.65 21.83
C ASN A 167 -8.42 0.08 20.58
N PHE A 168 -9.06 -0.63 19.65
CA PHE A 168 -9.63 -0.04 18.45
C PHE A 168 -10.75 0.95 18.79
N ALA A 169 -11.71 0.56 19.63
CA ALA A 169 -12.83 1.41 20.04
C ALA A 169 -12.39 2.68 20.77
N THR A 170 -11.27 2.61 21.50
CA THR A 170 -10.75 3.73 22.30
C THR A 170 -9.59 4.49 21.66
N SER A 171 -9.16 4.10 20.45
CA SER A 171 -8.03 4.72 19.71
C SER A 171 -8.35 6.08 19.10
N GLY A 172 -9.65 6.41 18.96
CA GLY A 172 -10.10 7.72 18.50
C GLY A 172 -9.79 8.85 19.49
N SER A 173 -9.92 10.08 19.00
CA SER A 173 -9.83 11.30 19.79
C SER A 173 -10.94 12.27 19.38
N GLY A 174 -11.37 13.14 20.29
CA GLY A 174 -12.45 14.10 20.12
C GLY A 174 -13.85 13.53 20.37
N THR A 175 -13.97 12.37 21.02
CA THR A 175 -15.27 11.72 21.27
C THR A 175 -15.56 11.55 22.76
N THR A 176 -16.82 11.29 23.13
CA THR A 176 -17.20 10.98 24.52
C THR A 176 -16.49 9.73 25.06
N ILE A 177 -16.09 8.82 24.17
CA ILE A 177 -15.35 7.58 24.48
C ILE A 177 -13.95 7.88 25.06
N ASP A 178 -13.36 9.04 24.74
CA ASP A 178 -12.00 9.38 25.18
C ASP A 178 -11.85 9.45 26.69
N ARG A 179 -12.97 9.66 27.38
CA ARG A 179 -13.08 9.81 28.83
C ARG A 179 -13.08 8.49 29.58
N PHE A 180 -13.27 7.38 28.87
CA PHE A 180 -13.35 6.03 29.43
C PHE A 180 -11.97 5.37 29.51
N PRO A 181 -11.81 4.36 30.40
CA PRO A 181 -10.61 3.54 30.45
C PRO A 181 -10.20 3.00 29.06
N LYS A 182 -8.91 3.05 28.74
CA LYS A 182 -8.37 2.51 27.48
C LYS A 182 -8.17 0.99 27.49
N GLN A 183 -8.44 0.37 28.62
CA GLN A 183 -8.39 -1.07 28.85
C GLN A 183 -9.65 -1.48 29.60
N VAL A 184 -9.99 -2.78 29.55
CA VAL A 184 -11.10 -3.32 30.33
C VAL A 184 -10.90 -3.01 31.81
N GLY A 185 -11.90 -2.40 32.44
CA GLY A 185 -11.83 -2.01 33.84
C GLY A 185 -12.66 -0.77 34.17
N MET A 186 -12.48 -0.28 35.38
CA MET A 186 -13.24 0.83 35.94
C MET A 186 -12.30 1.90 36.49
N GLN A 187 -12.68 3.15 36.32
CA GLN A 187 -12.04 4.31 36.93
C GLN A 187 -13.08 5.14 37.69
N LYS A 188 -12.76 5.50 38.94
CA LYS A 188 -13.55 6.43 39.74
C LYS A 188 -12.88 7.80 39.75
N LEU A 189 -13.67 8.85 39.63
CA LEU A 189 -13.21 10.24 39.64
C LEU A 189 -14.29 11.17 40.18
N GLN A 190 -13.91 12.39 40.57
CA GLN A 190 -14.87 13.45 40.86
C GLN A 190 -14.90 14.49 39.75
N VAL A 191 -16.11 14.88 39.33
CA VAL A 191 -16.36 15.93 38.33
C VAL A 191 -17.46 16.84 38.84
N ASP A 192 -17.17 18.13 39.02
CA ASP A 192 -18.14 19.13 39.51
C ASP A 192 -18.90 18.70 40.80
N GLY A 193 -18.20 17.97 41.67
CA GLY A 193 -18.73 17.42 42.93
C GLY A 193 -19.64 16.20 42.77
N TYR A 194 -19.73 15.61 41.58
CA TYR A 194 -20.30 14.27 41.37
C TYR A 194 -19.23 13.21 41.56
N ASP A 195 -19.56 12.13 42.27
CA ASP A 195 -18.79 10.89 42.22
C ASP A 195 -19.15 10.16 40.92
N VAL A 196 -18.17 10.03 40.02
CA VAL A 196 -18.34 9.45 38.69
C VAL A 196 -17.53 8.16 38.57
N GLU A 197 -18.17 7.09 38.13
CA GLU A 197 -17.55 5.82 37.79
C GLU A 197 -17.67 5.59 36.29
N ARG A 198 -16.53 5.40 35.62
CA ARG A 198 -16.48 5.03 34.20
C ARG A 198 -15.95 3.63 34.06
N GLU A 199 -16.65 2.81 33.32
CA GLU A 199 -16.32 1.41 33.09
C GLU A 199 -16.24 1.14 31.59
N THR A 200 -15.19 0.42 31.19
CA THR A 200 -15.07 -0.20 29.89
C THR A 200 -15.15 -1.69 30.08
N ALA A 201 -16.22 -2.29 29.58
CA ALA A 201 -16.45 -3.73 29.62
C ALA A 201 -16.54 -4.29 28.19
N ILE A 202 -16.33 -5.59 28.07
CA ILE A 202 -16.38 -6.29 26.79
C ILE A 202 -17.21 -7.56 26.91
N GLU A 203 -18.03 -7.79 25.91
CA GLU A 203 -18.86 -8.98 25.76
C GLU A 203 -18.46 -9.69 24.46
N GLU A 204 -18.24 -11.00 24.54
CA GLU A 204 -18.04 -11.84 23.35
C GLU A 204 -19.38 -12.06 22.65
N THR A 205 -19.38 -12.04 21.32
CA THR A 205 -20.56 -12.39 20.54
C THR A 205 -20.47 -13.84 20.06
N ASP A 206 -21.60 -14.38 19.61
CA ASP A 206 -21.63 -15.69 18.94
C ASP A 206 -20.84 -15.71 17.61
N VAL A 207 -20.44 -14.54 17.11
CA VAL A 207 -19.66 -14.41 15.88
C VAL A 207 -18.17 -14.26 16.22
N LYS A 208 -17.36 -15.12 15.62
CA LYS A 208 -15.90 -15.12 15.81
C LYS A 208 -15.29 -13.77 15.43
N GLU A 209 -14.37 -13.27 16.26
CA GLU A 209 -13.65 -11.99 16.04
C GLU A 209 -14.58 -10.75 16.02
N GLN A 210 -15.72 -10.85 16.69
CA GLN A 210 -16.67 -9.76 16.88
C GLN A 210 -17.01 -9.65 18.36
N TYR A 211 -16.91 -8.42 18.87
CA TYR A 211 -17.06 -8.11 20.29
C TYR A 211 -18.00 -6.92 20.45
N ILE A 212 -18.69 -6.86 21.59
CA ILE A 212 -19.43 -5.67 21.99
C ILE A 212 -18.63 -4.99 23.10
N VAL A 213 -18.24 -3.75 22.84
CA VAL A 213 -17.58 -2.90 23.83
C VAL A 213 -18.62 -2.01 24.48
N HIS A 214 -18.70 -2.08 25.80
CA HIS A 214 -19.60 -1.29 26.63
C HIS A 214 -18.81 -0.17 27.28
N PHE A 215 -19.33 1.05 27.13
CA PHE A 215 -18.88 2.22 27.88
C PHE A 215 -20.01 2.62 28.82
N ILE A 216 -19.79 2.43 30.12
CA ILE A 216 -20.79 2.66 31.16
C ILE A 216 -20.30 3.77 32.08
N GLU A 217 -21.04 4.86 32.17
CA GLU A 217 -20.77 5.98 33.08
C GLU A 217 -21.89 6.04 34.12
N ARG A 218 -21.52 5.95 35.39
CA ARG A 218 -22.44 6.10 36.53
C ARG A 218 -22.04 7.34 37.30
N TRP A 219 -23.01 8.11 37.79
CA TRP A 219 -22.73 9.27 38.64
C TRP A 219 -23.69 9.36 39.81
N SER A 220 -23.21 9.93 40.91
CA SER A 220 -24.02 10.22 42.10
C SER A 220 -23.61 11.54 42.76
N LYS A 221 -24.60 12.32 43.19
CA LYS A 221 -24.42 13.52 44.03
C LYS A 221 -25.69 13.79 44.83
N GLU A 222 -25.58 13.89 46.16
CA GLU A 222 -26.67 14.34 47.05
C GLU A 222 -28.02 13.65 46.79
N GLY A 223 -28.02 12.33 46.54
CA GLY A 223 -29.21 11.53 46.26
C GLY A 223 -29.69 11.53 44.80
N VAL A 224 -29.08 12.32 43.92
CA VAL A 224 -29.28 12.25 42.46
C VAL A 224 -28.29 11.25 41.87
N THR A 225 -28.80 10.18 41.28
CA THR A 225 -28.00 9.14 40.60
C THR A 225 -28.43 8.99 39.15
N GLY A 226 -27.50 8.64 38.28
CA GLY A 226 -27.80 8.30 36.90
C GLY A 226 -26.76 7.36 36.30
N GLU A 227 -27.14 6.75 35.19
CA GLU A 227 -26.27 5.89 34.39
C GLU A 227 -26.45 6.25 32.92
N GLN A 228 -25.36 6.20 32.16
CA GLN A 228 -25.34 6.25 30.71
C GLN A 228 -24.56 5.03 30.20
N GLN A 229 -25.10 4.35 29.20
CA GLN A 229 -24.43 3.23 28.54
C GLN A 229 -24.37 3.46 27.04
N MET A 230 -23.19 3.22 26.44
CA MET A 230 -22.99 3.20 25.00
C MET A 230 -22.44 1.82 24.60
N LEU A 231 -23.04 1.23 23.57
CA LEU A 231 -22.65 -0.09 23.07
C LEU A 231 -22.12 0.02 21.65
N TYR A 232 -20.92 -0.50 21.43
CA TYR A 232 -20.30 -0.56 20.13
C TYR A 232 -20.01 -1.99 19.74
N GLU A 233 -20.50 -2.38 18.58
CA GLU A 233 -20.10 -3.62 17.94
C GLU A 233 -18.79 -3.37 17.20
N VAL A 234 -17.78 -4.16 17.54
CA VAL A 234 -16.40 -3.96 17.09
C VAL A 234 -15.88 -5.25 16.48
N SER A 235 -15.40 -5.13 15.25
CA SER A 235 -14.64 -6.16 14.56
C SER A 235 -13.42 -5.53 13.90
N ARG A 236 -12.54 -6.34 13.31
CA ARG A 236 -11.26 -5.83 12.80
C ARG A 236 -11.46 -4.74 11.73
N GLY A 237 -11.12 -3.50 12.08
CA GLY A 237 -11.16 -2.35 11.18
C GLY A 237 -12.53 -1.68 11.05
N THR A 238 -13.54 -2.14 11.79
CA THR A 238 -14.90 -1.59 11.75
C THR A 238 -15.50 -1.48 13.14
N MET A 239 -16.19 -0.37 13.39
CA MET A 239 -16.93 -0.12 14.62
C MET A 239 -18.31 0.45 14.27
N GLY A 240 -19.36 -0.15 14.79
CA GLY A 240 -20.75 0.29 14.61
C GLY A 240 -21.42 0.53 15.95
N GLY A 241 -22.19 1.62 16.07
CA GLY A 241 -23.03 1.85 17.24
C GLY A 241 -24.17 0.85 17.28
N LYS A 242 -24.24 0.02 18.33
CA LYS A 242 -25.34 -0.95 18.54
C LYS A 242 -26.50 -0.32 19.31
N GLY A 243 -26.24 0.81 19.97
CA GLY A 243 -27.22 1.59 20.70
C GLY A 243 -26.62 2.19 21.97
N GLY A 244 -27.51 2.68 22.82
CA GLY A 244 -27.18 3.20 24.12
C GLY A 244 -28.44 3.35 24.95
N SER A 245 -28.27 3.41 26.26
CA SER A 245 -29.36 3.56 27.21
C SER A 245 -28.96 4.54 28.31
N GLY A 246 -29.94 4.92 29.12
CA GLY A 246 -29.73 5.81 30.26
C GLY A 246 -29.88 7.29 29.92
N THR A 247 -29.40 8.12 30.83
CA THR A 247 -29.56 9.57 30.80
C THR A 247 -28.26 10.25 30.41
N GLU A 248 -28.31 11.51 29.96
CA GLU A 248 -27.09 12.27 29.73
C GLU A 248 -26.54 12.82 31.06
N PRO A 249 -25.23 12.78 31.31
CA PRO A 249 -24.63 13.29 32.52
C PRO A 249 -24.92 14.79 32.73
N PRO A 250 -25.39 15.20 33.92
CA PRO A 250 -25.87 16.56 34.17
C PRO A 250 -24.77 17.62 34.07
N TYR A 251 -23.52 17.24 34.36
CA TYR A 251 -22.34 18.12 34.33
C TYR A 251 -21.79 18.37 32.92
N LEU A 252 -22.36 17.75 31.88
CA LEU A 252 -21.96 18.02 30.49
C LEU A 252 -22.66 19.21 29.87
N ARG A 253 -23.77 19.67 30.46
CA ARG A 253 -24.53 20.84 29.98
C ARG A 253 -23.96 22.17 30.47
N THR A 254 -22.96 22.13 31.33
CA THR A 254 -22.36 23.29 32.00
C THR A 254 -21.02 23.73 31.42
N GLN A 255 -20.57 23.13 30.30
CA GLN A 255 -19.36 23.54 29.57
C GLN A 255 -19.68 24.38 28.32
#